data_AF-A0AAW0Q788-F1
#
_entry.id   AF-A0AAW0Q788-F1
#
_cell.length_a   1.000
_cell.length_b   1.000
_cell.length_c   1.000
_cell.angle_alpha   90.00
_cell.angle_beta   90.00
_cell.angle_gamma   90.00
#
_symmetry.space_group_name_H-M   'P 1'
#
loop_
_entity.id
_entity.type
_entity.pdbx_description
1 polymer ?
#
loop_
_entity_poly.entity_id
_entity_poly.type
_entity_poly.pdbx_seq_one_letter_code
_entity_poly.pdbx_strand_id
1 'polypeptide(L)'
;MASKATVHAGTDYVKSLAPTVRERYTNKLKVVSNKDPYTLAANDWSTDVDLLPAVTYPDIVNYLVHDTSAYTLESLKAFKSLEAYNYFVSGWVKEMKQLRENGFCIVTAKVLHSQRLSAPPLQPWIIAEANGTVKSAHCTCMAGLGEVCSHVGALLFTVETVARIRDSMTVTQEKAYWLLPSGLKKIEYKPIRLMDFSSAKTKKKRLDEQVHSHCASDHQEKTPPCRPAKVTTPEMTDDELNAFFHQIQICGTKPVILSVIQGFSEAYIPKSLDKKFPPILTNLLDAECFDMEKTELLQKCSELRRNIFITAEQASQVERVSRFQASSKEWHQFRLGRITASRLKSVCHTTVENPAQSVIKNICNPTKFSTAATRWGCAHEKDALERYKMEMKTLHASFSIQDSGFVINPKYPYMGATPDSLVSCECCGNGCVEVKCPFCLRAGKIEDNLGSKSCLEINQDHKLQLKHTHQYYYQVQCQMFLCERDYCDFVVWTEKDVHFERIEPDELFWQEISSKASVFFDSVILPELVAKFFSRSAVKDNTAVTAQVQASEDFICYCQKKYIEGDDVVGCDNDNCKNKWFHFHCVNLKRAPRSEKWYCPTCRKLPQFKKGKSNKKTSTL
;
A
#
# COMPACT_ATOMS: atom_id res chain seq x y z
N MET A 1 30.53 -28.65 28.24
CA MET A 1 29.85 -29.39 27.16
C MET A 1 28.45 -29.73 27.64
N ALA A 2 27.42 -29.14 27.03
CA ALA A 2 26.03 -29.54 27.22
C ALA A 2 25.37 -29.48 25.84
N SER A 3 24.97 -30.66 25.36
CA SER A 3 24.44 -30.94 24.02
C SER A 3 23.20 -30.08 23.71
N LYS A 4 23.19 -29.40 22.55
CA LYS A 4 21.97 -28.83 21.96
C LYS A 4 21.19 -29.97 21.32
N ALA A 5 20.18 -30.47 22.03
CA ALA A 5 19.24 -31.43 21.48
C ALA A 5 18.34 -30.73 20.43
N THR A 6 18.60 -31.05 19.17
CA THR A 6 17.63 -30.88 18.08
C THR A 6 16.62 -32.01 18.22
N VAL A 7 15.44 -31.72 18.76
CA VAL A 7 14.42 -32.77 18.99
C VAL A 7 13.63 -32.99 17.70
N HIS A 8 13.74 -34.21 17.16
CA HIS A 8 12.87 -34.73 16.10
C HIS A 8 11.46 -35.01 16.65
N ALA A 9 10.45 -34.82 15.80
CA ALA A 9 9.04 -34.99 16.15
C ALA A 9 8.69 -36.47 16.41
N GLY A 10 7.98 -36.73 17.52
CA GLY A 10 7.35 -38.01 17.86
C GLY A 10 7.87 -38.66 19.14
N THR A 11 7.04 -38.78 20.18
CA THR A 11 7.26 -39.41 21.53
C THR A 11 8.49 -38.98 22.36
N ASP A 12 9.59 -38.57 21.74
CA ASP A 12 10.84 -38.16 22.37
C ASP A 12 10.82 -36.69 22.81
N TYR A 13 9.95 -35.86 22.21
CA TYR A 13 9.74 -34.48 22.66
C TYR A 13 9.26 -34.41 24.10
N VAL A 14 8.20 -35.14 24.43
CA VAL A 14 7.62 -35.16 25.78
C VAL A 14 8.63 -35.68 26.82
N LYS A 15 9.44 -36.68 26.45
CA LYS A 15 10.52 -37.21 27.30
C LYS A 15 11.66 -36.21 27.51
N SER A 16 11.86 -35.27 26.59
CA SER A 16 12.85 -34.20 26.72
C SER A 16 12.42 -33.04 27.63
N LEU A 17 11.12 -32.93 27.95
CA LEU A 17 10.58 -31.86 28.80
C LEU A 17 10.92 -32.10 30.28
N ALA A 18 11.16 -31.01 31.01
CA ALA A 18 11.29 -31.05 32.47
C ALA A 18 10.02 -31.63 33.13
N PRO A 19 10.11 -32.34 34.27
CA PRO A 19 8.99 -33.08 34.86
C PRO A 19 7.69 -32.26 35.03
N THR A 20 7.79 -31.03 35.54
CA THR A 20 6.64 -30.14 35.77
C THR A 20 5.99 -29.66 34.46
N VAL A 21 6.80 -29.41 33.45
CA VAL A 21 6.33 -29.00 32.10
C VAL A 21 5.71 -30.19 31.39
N ARG A 22 6.27 -31.38 31.57
CA ARG A 22 5.75 -32.64 31.03
C ARG A 22 4.38 -32.96 31.60
N GLU A 23 4.21 -32.82 32.91
CA GLU A 23 2.92 -33.03 33.56
C GLU A 23 1.84 -32.08 33.00
N ARG A 24 2.15 -30.78 32.91
CA ARG A 24 1.26 -29.79 32.26
C ARG A 24 0.96 -30.13 30.80
N TYR A 25 1.97 -30.54 30.04
CA TYR A 25 1.80 -30.99 28.67
C TYR A 25 0.80 -32.15 28.59
N THR A 26 0.98 -33.19 29.41
CA THR A 26 0.07 -34.34 29.45
C THR A 26 -1.34 -33.97 29.91
N ASN A 27 -1.50 -33.04 30.85
CA ASN A 27 -2.81 -32.59 31.30
C ASN A 27 -3.59 -31.86 30.19
N LYS A 28 -2.91 -31.09 29.34
CA LYS A 28 -3.55 -30.48 28.15
C LYS A 28 -4.06 -31.53 27.17
N LEU A 29 -3.31 -32.61 26.97
CA LEU A 29 -3.69 -33.68 26.05
C LEU A 29 -4.88 -34.50 26.54
N LYS A 30 -5.09 -34.63 27.87
CA LYS A 30 -6.26 -35.33 28.43
C LYS A 30 -7.59 -34.75 27.94
N VAL A 31 -7.64 -33.44 27.68
CA VAL A 31 -8.82 -32.73 27.18
C VAL A 31 -9.21 -33.17 25.76
N VAL A 32 -8.22 -33.65 24.99
CA VAL A 32 -8.37 -34.01 23.58
C VAL A 32 -8.04 -35.49 23.33
N SER A 33 -8.56 -36.38 24.19
CA SER A 33 -8.40 -37.84 24.06
C SER A 33 -6.94 -38.32 24.00
N ASN A 34 -6.01 -37.59 24.63
CA ASN A 34 -4.56 -37.83 24.57
C ASN A 34 -3.96 -37.80 23.15
N LYS A 35 -4.60 -37.10 22.20
CA LYS A 35 -4.08 -36.92 20.85
C LYS A 35 -2.97 -35.85 20.85
N ASP A 36 -1.72 -36.29 20.76
CA ASP A 36 -0.55 -35.39 20.75
C ASP A 36 -0.34 -34.76 19.35
N PRO A 37 -0.45 -33.42 19.20
CA PRO A 37 -0.27 -32.73 17.92
C PRO A 37 1.07 -32.99 17.22
N TYR A 38 2.11 -33.42 17.94
CA TYR A 38 3.42 -33.74 17.36
C TYR A 38 3.57 -35.18 16.88
N THR A 39 2.63 -36.07 17.21
CA THR A 39 2.65 -37.49 16.79
C THR A 39 1.53 -37.85 15.81
N LEU A 40 0.51 -37.00 15.65
CA LEU A 40 -0.61 -37.26 14.75
C LEU A 40 -0.16 -37.37 13.28
N ALA A 41 -0.73 -38.34 12.56
CA ALA A 41 -0.42 -38.57 11.16
C ALA A 41 -0.99 -37.45 10.29
N ALA A 42 -0.46 -37.28 9.08
CA ALA A 42 -0.92 -36.22 8.17
C ALA A 42 -2.43 -36.33 7.85
N ASN A 43 -2.97 -37.54 7.76
CA ASN A 43 -4.37 -37.82 7.44
C ASN A 43 -5.35 -37.49 8.58
N ASP A 44 -4.86 -37.32 9.80
CA ASP A 44 -5.70 -36.95 10.95
C ASP A 44 -6.05 -35.46 10.94
N TRP A 45 -5.39 -34.67 10.09
CA TRP A 45 -5.56 -33.22 10.03
C TRP A 45 -6.45 -32.80 8.88
N SER A 46 -7.37 -31.87 9.15
CA SER A 46 -8.11 -31.14 8.13
C SER A 46 -7.44 -29.79 7.85
N THR A 47 -7.60 -29.29 6.63
CA THR A 47 -7.26 -27.90 6.23
C THR A 47 -8.51 -27.08 5.93
N ASP A 48 -9.70 -27.61 6.22
CA ASP A 48 -10.99 -26.96 6.01
C ASP A 48 -11.22 -25.81 7.01
N VAL A 49 -11.17 -24.57 6.51
CA VAL A 49 -11.28 -23.36 7.32
C VAL A 49 -12.61 -23.25 8.07
N ASP A 50 -13.67 -23.91 7.61
CA ASP A 50 -14.97 -23.90 8.28
C ASP A 50 -14.93 -24.66 9.62
N LEU A 51 -13.96 -25.57 9.76
CA LEU A 51 -13.75 -26.33 10.98
C LEU A 51 -12.93 -25.58 12.04
N LEU A 52 -12.49 -24.34 11.77
CA LEU A 52 -11.76 -23.53 12.75
C LEU A 52 -12.67 -22.95 13.84
N PRO A 53 -12.14 -22.76 15.06
CA PRO A 53 -12.87 -22.12 16.16
C PRO A 53 -13.10 -20.63 15.89
N ALA A 54 -14.22 -20.09 16.38
CA ALA A 54 -14.61 -18.68 16.20
C ALA A 54 -13.84 -17.74 17.15
N VAL A 55 -12.51 -17.81 17.16
CA VAL A 55 -11.64 -17.01 18.04
C VAL A 55 -11.76 -15.53 17.66
N THR A 56 -12.04 -14.67 18.63
CA THR A 56 -12.10 -13.22 18.45
C THR A 56 -10.89 -12.53 19.09
N TYR A 57 -10.66 -11.26 18.75
CA TYR A 57 -9.58 -10.48 19.38
C TYR A 57 -9.69 -10.43 20.92
N PRO A 58 -10.88 -10.21 21.53
CA PRO A 58 -11.07 -10.35 22.98
C PRO A 58 -10.60 -11.70 23.54
N ASP A 59 -10.86 -12.82 22.85
CA ASP A 59 -10.42 -14.15 23.30
C ASP A 59 -8.89 -14.26 23.34
N ILE A 60 -8.20 -13.66 22.36
CA ILE A 60 -6.74 -13.61 22.32
C ILE A 60 -6.19 -12.79 23.49
N VAL A 61 -6.78 -11.63 23.78
CA VAL A 61 -6.35 -10.77 24.89
C VAL A 61 -6.62 -11.46 26.23
N ASN A 62 -7.79 -12.07 26.40
CA ASN A 62 -8.14 -12.83 27.60
C ASN A 62 -7.12 -13.94 27.84
N TYR A 63 -6.78 -14.72 26.82
CA TYR A 63 -5.81 -15.80 26.95
C TYR A 63 -4.36 -15.31 27.18
N LEU A 64 -3.87 -14.36 26.41
CA LEU A 64 -2.45 -13.95 26.49
C LEU A 64 -2.15 -13.01 27.67
N VAL A 65 -3.13 -12.21 28.11
CA VAL A 65 -2.91 -11.16 29.11
C VAL A 65 -3.56 -11.51 30.44
N HIS A 66 -4.81 -11.94 30.43
CA HIS A 66 -5.64 -12.05 31.64
C HIS A 66 -5.67 -13.46 32.25
N ASP A 67 -5.38 -14.49 31.46
CA ASP A 67 -5.38 -15.87 31.94
C ASP A 67 -4.21 -16.12 32.92
N THR A 68 -4.36 -17.13 33.77
CA THR A 68 -3.49 -17.33 34.93
C THR A 68 -2.26 -18.14 34.56
N SER A 69 -1.08 -17.60 34.86
CA SER A 69 0.21 -18.26 34.67
C SER A 69 0.31 -19.48 35.57
N ALA A 70 0.56 -20.65 34.97
CA ALA A 70 0.80 -21.88 35.72
C ALA A 70 2.10 -21.86 36.55
N TYR A 71 2.95 -20.83 36.40
CA TYR A 71 4.19 -20.68 37.17
C TYR A 71 4.06 -19.67 38.31
N THR A 72 3.39 -18.54 38.05
CA THR A 72 3.32 -17.42 39.00
C THR A 72 1.96 -17.31 39.69
N LEU A 73 0.95 -18.05 39.23
CA LEU A 73 -0.45 -17.98 39.69
C LEU A 73 -1.08 -16.57 39.58
N GLU A 74 -0.43 -15.68 38.85
CA GLU A 74 -0.89 -14.34 38.47
C GLU A 74 -1.27 -14.30 36.99
N SER A 75 -2.00 -13.27 36.55
CA SER A 75 -2.30 -13.04 35.13
C SER A 75 -1.03 -13.04 34.27
N LEU A 76 -1.05 -13.69 33.11
CA LEU A 76 0.08 -13.92 32.20
C LEU A 76 0.77 -12.63 31.71
N LYS A 77 0.02 -11.52 31.57
CA LYS A 77 0.52 -10.19 31.15
C LYS A 77 1.44 -10.25 29.93
N ALA A 78 1.20 -11.15 28.98
CA ALA A 78 2.07 -11.35 27.82
C ALA A 78 1.80 -10.32 26.71
N PHE A 79 1.85 -9.03 27.04
CA PHE A 79 1.59 -7.92 26.11
C PHE A 79 2.49 -7.97 24.86
N LYS A 80 3.73 -8.45 25.00
CA LYS A 80 4.66 -8.64 23.87
C LYS A 80 4.15 -9.65 22.83
N SER A 81 3.32 -10.60 23.23
CA SER A 81 2.73 -11.58 22.32
C SER A 81 1.56 -11.02 21.53
N LEU A 82 0.97 -9.89 21.95
CA LEU A 82 0.01 -9.12 21.14
C LEU A 82 0.70 -8.43 19.95
N GLU A 83 1.99 -8.12 20.05
CA GLU A 83 2.78 -7.58 18.93
C GLU A 83 3.06 -8.62 17.84
N ALA A 84 2.76 -9.91 18.11
CA ALA A 84 2.96 -11.02 17.18
C ALA A 84 1.99 -10.99 15.99
N TYR A 85 0.98 -10.11 15.98
CA TYR A 85 0.18 -9.81 14.80
C TYR A 85 1.06 -9.51 13.57
N ASN A 86 2.21 -8.86 13.77
CA ASN A 86 3.17 -8.57 12.70
C ASN A 86 3.73 -9.83 12.02
N TYR A 87 3.82 -10.96 12.72
CA TYR A 87 4.33 -12.22 12.16
C TYR A 87 3.30 -12.83 11.23
N PHE A 88 2.01 -12.72 11.59
CA PHE A 88 0.90 -13.08 10.71
C PHE A 88 0.89 -12.19 9.45
N VAL A 89 0.90 -10.85 9.59
CA VAL A 89 0.90 -9.91 8.45
C VAL A 89 2.11 -10.11 7.53
N SER A 90 3.26 -10.51 8.09
CA SER A 90 4.48 -10.77 7.32
C SER A 90 4.49 -12.14 6.62
N GLY A 91 3.42 -12.93 6.72
CA GLY A 91 3.30 -14.25 6.07
C GLY A 91 4.18 -15.34 6.70
N TRP A 92 4.48 -15.24 8.00
CA TRP A 92 5.40 -16.16 8.68
C TRP A 92 4.72 -17.41 9.26
N VAL A 93 3.39 -17.44 9.27
CA VAL A 93 2.59 -18.60 9.64
C VAL A 93 2.23 -19.35 8.36
N LYS A 94 2.59 -20.64 8.31
CA LYS A 94 2.42 -21.51 7.14
C LYS A 94 1.79 -22.85 7.55
N GLU A 95 1.15 -23.52 6.60
CA GLU A 95 0.63 -24.89 6.77
C GLU A 95 -0.27 -25.04 8.02
N MET A 96 -1.23 -24.14 8.18
CA MET A 96 -2.22 -24.23 9.25
C MET A 96 -3.15 -25.42 8.99
N LYS A 97 -3.41 -26.19 10.05
CA LYS A 97 -4.26 -27.38 10.01
C LYS A 97 -4.93 -27.61 11.37
N GLN A 98 -6.02 -28.35 11.38
CA GLN A 98 -6.87 -28.51 12.56
C GLN A 98 -7.51 -29.89 12.68
N LEU A 99 -7.85 -30.26 13.90
CA LEU A 99 -8.55 -31.49 14.26
C LEU A 99 -9.57 -31.20 15.35
N ARG A 100 -10.81 -31.68 15.17
CA ARG A 100 -11.86 -31.60 16.20
C ARG A 100 -11.91 -32.90 17.00
N GLU A 101 -11.91 -32.78 18.32
CA GLU A 101 -11.95 -33.90 19.26
C GLU A 101 -12.67 -33.48 20.55
N ASN A 102 -13.63 -34.27 21.04
CA ASN A 102 -14.35 -34.03 22.30
C ASN A 102 -14.93 -32.60 22.47
N GLY A 103 -15.41 -31.99 21.39
CA GLY A 103 -15.95 -30.62 21.41
C GLY A 103 -14.89 -29.51 21.40
N PHE A 104 -13.61 -29.87 21.41
CA PHE A 104 -12.48 -28.94 21.25
C PHE A 104 -11.90 -29.01 19.84
N CYS A 105 -11.26 -27.94 19.42
CA CYS A 105 -10.52 -27.84 18.18
C CYS A 105 -9.03 -27.64 18.50
N ILE A 106 -8.20 -28.57 18.04
CA ILE A 106 -6.76 -28.46 18.04
C ILE A 106 -6.35 -27.77 16.74
N VAL A 107 -5.63 -26.66 16.84
CA VAL A 107 -5.09 -25.97 15.66
C VAL A 107 -3.58 -25.88 15.77
N THR A 108 -2.87 -26.17 14.68
CA THR A 108 -1.40 -26.13 14.62
C THR A 108 -0.93 -25.52 13.31
N ALA A 109 0.28 -24.94 13.31
CA ALA A 109 0.90 -24.37 12.12
C ALA A 109 2.43 -24.42 12.21
N LYS A 110 3.11 -24.08 11.12
CA LYS A 110 4.56 -23.82 11.09
C LYS A 110 4.81 -22.32 11.14
N VAL A 111 5.57 -21.84 12.11
CA VAL A 111 5.88 -20.42 12.30
C VAL A 111 7.38 -20.17 12.25
N LEU A 112 7.81 -19.24 11.38
CA LEU A 112 9.21 -18.89 11.24
C LEU A 112 9.77 -18.17 12.47
N HIS A 113 11.06 -18.41 12.76
CA HIS A 113 11.78 -17.68 13.79
C HIS A 113 12.06 -16.23 13.35
N SER A 114 11.79 -15.26 14.21
CA SER A 114 12.05 -13.84 13.91
C SER A 114 13.51 -13.45 13.77
N GLN A 115 14.42 -14.18 14.43
CA GLN A 115 15.85 -13.88 14.42
C GLN A 115 16.69 -14.95 13.71
N ARG A 116 16.06 -16.06 13.28
CA ARG A 116 16.74 -17.24 12.71
C ARG A 116 15.93 -17.83 11.55
N LEU A 117 15.71 -17.06 10.50
CA LEU A 117 14.86 -17.45 9.36
C LEU A 117 15.32 -18.73 8.64
N SER A 118 16.61 -19.10 8.75
CA SER A 118 17.16 -20.35 8.20
C SER A 118 16.99 -21.57 9.12
N ALA A 119 16.55 -21.38 10.36
CA ALA A 119 16.23 -22.49 11.26
C ALA A 119 14.89 -23.11 10.86
N PRO A 120 14.68 -24.43 11.09
CA PRO A 120 13.40 -25.06 10.88
C PRO A 120 12.25 -24.28 11.56
N PRO A 121 11.09 -24.13 10.90
CA PRO A 121 9.95 -23.48 11.51
C PRO A 121 9.55 -24.15 12.83
N LEU A 122 9.14 -23.34 13.79
CA LEU A 122 8.58 -23.81 15.05
C LEU A 122 7.14 -24.25 14.85
N GLN A 123 6.67 -25.12 15.73
CA GLN A 123 5.34 -25.71 15.62
C GLN A 123 4.52 -25.37 16.87
N PRO A 124 3.91 -24.17 16.92
CA PRO A 124 2.90 -23.88 17.92
C PRO A 124 1.60 -24.64 17.63
N TRP A 125 0.90 -25.03 18.69
CA TRP A 125 -0.47 -25.51 18.63
C TRP A 125 -1.30 -24.90 19.75
N ILE A 126 -2.61 -24.83 19.53
CA ILE A 126 -3.62 -24.37 20.50
C ILE A 126 -4.75 -25.38 20.61
N ILE A 127 -5.43 -25.38 21.75
CA ILE A 127 -6.70 -26.06 21.98
C ILE A 127 -7.73 -24.99 22.32
N ALA A 128 -8.78 -24.90 21.51
CA ALA A 128 -9.87 -23.94 21.71
C ALA A 128 -11.24 -24.61 21.57
N GLU A 129 -12.24 -24.05 22.23
CA GLU A 129 -13.64 -24.44 22.03
C GLU A 129 -14.17 -23.88 20.70
N ALA A 130 -15.27 -24.46 20.19
CA ALA A 130 -15.90 -23.99 18.95
C ALA A 130 -16.33 -22.50 19.00
N ASN A 131 -16.68 -22.02 20.20
CA ASN A 131 -17.08 -20.63 20.46
C ASN A 131 -15.91 -19.62 20.45
N GLY A 132 -14.66 -20.06 20.27
CA GLY A 132 -13.48 -19.19 20.25
C GLY A 132 -12.67 -19.14 21.56
N THR A 133 -13.18 -19.72 22.66
CA THR A 133 -12.47 -19.73 23.95
C THR A 133 -11.20 -20.59 23.88
N VAL A 134 -10.03 -19.97 24.04
CA VAL A 134 -8.74 -20.66 24.04
C VAL A 134 -8.49 -21.27 25.42
N LYS A 135 -8.26 -22.58 25.49
CA LYS A 135 -8.01 -23.31 26.75
C LYS A 135 -6.53 -23.47 27.06
N SER A 136 -5.74 -23.75 26.04
CA SER A 136 -4.30 -23.93 26.24
C SER A 136 -3.53 -23.84 24.92
N ALA A 137 -2.23 -23.68 25.05
CA ALA A 137 -1.33 -23.63 23.92
C ALA A 137 0.02 -24.27 24.25
N HIS A 138 0.80 -24.52 23.21
CA HIS A 138 2.17 -24.95 23.36
C HIS A 138 2.99 -24.61 22.13
N CYS A 139 4.30 -24.49 22.28
CA CYS A 139 5.20 -24.30 21.15
C CYS A 139 6.55 -24.92 21.44
N THR A 140 7.20 -25.45 20.40
CA THR A 140 8.54 -26.06 20.46
C THR A 140 9.67 -25.06 20.76
N CYS A 141 9.39 -23.76 20.88
CA CYS A 141 10.41 -22.76 21.18
C CYS A 141 10.73 -22.70 22.68
N MET A 142 11.90 -22.16 23.03
CA MET A 142 12.33 -22.06 24.43
C MET A 142 11.35 -21.26 25.31
N ALA A 143 10.74 -20.19 24.76
CA ALA A 143 9.71 -19.41 25.43
C ALA A 143 8.31 -20.08 25.39
N GLY A 144 8.14 -21.09 24.55
CA GLY A 144 6.88 -21.81 24.30
C GLY A 144 6.45 -22.73 25.43
N LEU A 145 7.36 -23.01 26.37
CA LEU A 145 7.07 -23.70 27.63
C LEU A 145 6.16 -22.84 28.55
N GLY A 146 6.16 -21.52 28.34
CA GLY A 146 5.25 -20.57 28.97
C GLY A 146 3.90 -20.44 28.26
N GLU A 147 3.66 -21.16 27.16
CA GLU A 147 2.38 -21.23 26.41
C GLU A 147 1.94 -19.93 25.72
N VAL A 148 2.53 -18.78 26.07
CA VAL A 148 2.17 -17.46 25.54
C VAL A 148 3.25 -16.85 24.66
N CYS A 149 4.10 -17.66 24.00
CA CYS A 149 5.18 -17.09 23.18
C CYS A 149 4.64 -16.37 21.93
N SER A 150 5.49 -15.57 21.27
CA SER A 150 5.10 -14.85 20.05
C SER A 150 4.63 -15.76 18.91
N HIS A 151 5.10 -17.02 18.85
CA HIS A 151 4.62 -17.97 17.83
C HIS A 151 3.20 -18.46 18.13
N VAL A 152 2.82 -18.60 19.40
CA VAL A 152 1.44 -18.88 19.80
C VAL A 152 0.56 -17.68 19.49
N GLY A 153 1.01 -16.46 19.82
CA GLY A 153 0.30 -15.24 19.44
C GLY A 153 0.07 -15.13 17.94
N ALA A 154 1.10 -15.42 17.12
CA ALA A 154 0.98 -15.41 15.66
C ALA A 154 -0.06 -16.44 15.15
N LEU A 155 -0.09 -17.65 15.72
CA LEU A 155 -1.11 -18.65 15.39
C LEU A 155 -2.52 -18.18 15.77
N LEU A 156 -2.70 -17.63 16.97
CA LEU A 156 -3.98 -17.11 17.44
C LEU A 156 -4.53 -15.99 16.54
N PHE A 157 -3.70 -15.01 16.15
CA PHE A 157 -4.12 -13.96 15.21
C PHE A 157 -4.45 -14.51 13.82
N THR A 158 -3.79 -15.58 13.38
CA THR A 158 -4.12 -16.24 12.11
C THR A 158 -5.52 -16.88 12.18
N VAL A 159 -5.81 -17.59 13.28
CA VAL A 159 -7.13 -18.22 13.49
C VAL A 159 -8.24 -17.18 13.58
N GLU A 160 -8.03 -16.09 14.33
CA GLU A 160 -8.99 -14.97 14.43
C GLU A 160 -9.25 -14.31 13.08
N THR A 161 -8.21 -14.05 12.30
CA THR A 161 -8.42 -13.39 11.01
C THR A 161 -9.10 -14.31 10.00
N VAL A 162 -8.81 -15.61 10.01
CA VAL A 162 -9.52 -16.58 9.15
C VAL A 162 -10.98 -16.71 9.59
N ALA A 163 -11.27 -16.79 10.89
CA ALA A 163 -12.64 -16.80 11.41
C ALA A 163 -13.39 -15.51 11.03
N ARG A 164 -12.77 -14.34 11.21
CA ARG A 164 -13.35 -13.05 10.81
C ARG A 164 -13.62 -12.98 9.31
N ILE A 165 -12.72 -13.50 8.47
CA ILE A 165 -12.92 -13.55 7.02
C ILE A 165 -14.12 -14.45 6.70
N ARG A 166 -14.14 -15.68 7.20
CA ARG A 166 -15.26 -16.63 7.05
C ARG A 166 -16.59 -16.00 7.43
N ASP A 167 -16.65 -15.36 8.59
CA ASP A 167 -17.89 -14.79 9.13
C ASP A 167 -18.27 -13.43 8.48
N SER A 168 -17.37 -12.84 7.69
CA SER A 168 -17.58 -11.58 6.94
C SER A 168 -17.90 -11.79 5.45
N MET A 169 -17.89 -13.04 4.96
CA MET A 169 -18.24 -13.34 3.58
C MET A 169 -19.74 -13.14 3.35
N THR A 170 -20.10 -12.19 2.49
CA THR A 170 -21.47 -12.01 2.03
C THR A 170 -21.83 -13.07 0.98
N VAL A 171 -23.13 -13.37 0.79
CA VAL A 171 -23.66 -14.39 -0.15
C VAL A 171 -23.12 -14.25 -1.60
N THR A 172 -22.57 -13.09 -1.94
CA THR A 172 -21.94 -12.78 -3.23
C THR A 172 -20.47 -13.20 -3.36
N GLN A 173 -19.82 -13.65 -2.28
CA GLN A 173 -18.41 -14.05 -2.25
C GLN A 173 -18.19 -15.57 -2.07
N GLU A 174 -19.27 -16.33 -1.84
CA GLU A 174 -19.27 -17.76 -2.18
C GLU A 174 -19.33 -17.91 -3.71
N LYS A 175 -18.78 -19.00 -4.26
CA LYS A 175 -19.15 -19.41 -5.62
C LYS A 175 -20.67 -19.48 -5.62
N ALA A 176 -21.33 -18.78 -6.55
CA ALA A 176 -22.75 -18.98 -6.79
C ALA A 176 -22.98 -20.49 -7.00
N TYR A 177 -23.46 -21.18 -5.97
CA TYR A 177 -23.80 -22.58 -6.11
C TYR A 177 -25.19 -22.61 -6.72
N TRP A 178 -25.23 -22.81 -8.03
CA TRP A 178 -26.33 -23.60 -8.55
C TRP A 178 -26.08 -25.01 -8.03
N LEU A 179 -26.73 -25.37 -6.92
CA LEU A 179 -26.89 -26.77 -6.54
C LEU A 179 -27.63 -27.45 -7.70
N LEU A 180 -26.86 -28.01 -8.63
CA LEU A 180 -27.35 -29.03 -9.53
C LEU A 180 -27.76 -30.21 -8.65
N PRO A 181 -29.03 -30.65 -8.67
CA PRO A 181 -29.44 -31.85 -7.96
C PRO A 181 -28.49 -32.99 -8.34
N SER A 182 -28.06 -33.77 -7.36
CA SER A 182 -26.90 -34.67 -7.35
C SER A 182 -26.87 -35.78 -8.43
N GLY A 183 -27.80 -35.77 -9.40
CA GLY A 183 -27.87 -36.66 -10.56
C GLY A 183 -27.65 -36.00 -11.93
N LEU A 184 -27.54 -34.67 -12.02
CA LEU A 184 -27.42 -33.96 -13.31
C LEU A 184 -25.96 -33.60 -13.61
N LYS A 185 -25.27 -34.48 -14.36
CA LYS A 185 -23.87 -34.30 -14.77
C LYS A 185 -23.65 -33.24 -15.86
N LYS A 186 -24.71 -32.78 -16.54
CA LYS A 186 -24.64 -31.74 -17.59
C LYS A 186 -26.01 -31.07 -17.77
N ILE A 187 -26.05 -29.74 -17.85
CA ILE A 187 -27.24 -28.97 -18.27
C ILE A 187 -27.06 -28.63 -19.74
N GLU A 188 -27.97 -29.11 -20.61
CA GLU A 188 -28.01 -28.66 -21.99
C GLU A 188 -28.58 -27.24 -22.07
N TYR A 189 -27.89 -26.36 -22.82
CA TYR A 189 -28.39 -25.02 -23.10
C TYR A 189 -29.67 -25.10 -23.94
N LYS A 190 -30.66 -24.27 -23.62
CA LYS A 190 -31.91 -24.14 -24.39
C LYS A 190 -32.17 -22.68 -24.70
N PRO A 191 -32.72 -22.34 -25.88
CA PRO A 191 -33.23 -21.00 -26.17
C PRO A 191 -34.19 -20.54 -25.07
N ILE A 192 -34.11 -19.27 -24.64
CA ILE A 192 -34.88 -18.70 -23.51
C ILE A 192 -36.38 -19.01 -23.63
N ARG A 193 -36.97 -18.92 -24.83
CA ARG A 193 -38.40 -19.23 -25.07
C ARG A 193 -38.80 -20.68 -24.75
N LEU A 194 -37.85 -21.58 -24.57
CA LEU A 194 -38.05 -23.01 -24.24
C LEU A 194 -37.66 -23.33 -22.78
N MET A 195 -37.29 -22.32 -21.99
CA MET A 195 -36.98 -22.48 -20.57
C MET A 195 -38.22 -22.20 -19.73
N ASP A 196 -38.55 -23.13 -18.83
CA ASP A 196 -39.64 -22.94 -17.88
C ASP A 196 -39.14 -22.14 -16.66
N PHE A 197 -39.52 -20.86 -16.59
CA PHE A 197 -39.18 -19.95 -15.49
C PHE A 197 -40.18 -19.96 -14.34
N SER A 198 -41.15 -20.88 -14.33
CA SER A 198 -42.08 -20.97 -13.21
C SER A 198 -41.35 -21.25 -11.90
N SER A 199 -41.84 -20.62 -10.82
CA SER A 199 -41.21 -20.66 -9.50
C SER A 199 -41.08 -22.10 -8.98
N ALA A 200 -40.08 -22.36 -8.14
CA ALA A 200 -39.90 -23.66 -7.49
C ALA A 200 -41.17 -24.12 -6.75
N LYS A 201 -41.92 -23.18 -6.16
CA LYS A 201 -43.21 -23.45 -5.49
C LYS A 201 -44.29 -23.89 -6.47
N THR A 202 -44.36 -23.27 -7.65
CA THR A 202 -45.28 -23.65 -8.74
C THR A 202 -44.90 -25.00 -9.34
N LYS A 203 -43.61 -25.26 -9.56
CA LYS A 203 -43.10 -26.54 -10.08
C LYS A 203 -43.36 -27.69 -9.12
N LYS A 204 -43.09 -27.46 -7.83
CA LYS A 204 -43.42 -28.42 -6.76
C LYS A 204 -44.92 -28.68 -6.70
N LYS A 205 -45.77 -27.64 -6.73
CA LYS A 205 -47.23 -27.80 -6.73
C LYS A 205 -47.72 -28.66 -7.91
N ARG A 206 -47.24 -28.42 -9.12
CA ARG A 206 -47.57 -29.26 -10.30
C ARG A 206 -47.08 -30.70 -10.16
N LEU A 207 -45.89 -30.89 -9.58
CA LEU A 207 -45.33 -32.22 -9.32
C LEU A 207 -46.16 -32.96 -8.26
N ASP A 208 -46.53 -32.28 -7.18
CA ASP A 208 -47.37 -32.82 -6.10
C ASP A 208 -48.79 -33.15 -6.62
N GLU A 209 -49.36 -32.33 -7.49
CA GLU A 209 -50.62 -32.59 -8.19
C GLU A 209 -50.53 -33.81 -9.14
N GLN A 210 -49.38 -34.01 -9.81
CA GLN A 210 -49.12 -35.19 -10.64
C GLN A 210 -48.87 -36.46 -9.82
N VAL A 211 -48.25 -36.35 -8.64
CA VAL A 211 -48.02 -37.50 -7.74
C VAL A 211 -49.32 -37.91 -7.05
N HIS A 212 -50.18 -36.95 -6.69
CA HIS A 212 -51.49 -37.24 -6.09
C HIS A 212 -52.50 -37.82 -7.09
N SER A 213 -52.34 -37.60 -8.39
CA SER A 213 -53.17 -38.28 -9.39
C SER A 213 -52.77 -39.75 -9.64
N HIS A 214 -51.59 -40.17 -9.17
CA HIS A 214 -51.10 -41.54 -9.31
C HIS A 214 -51.47 -42.49 -8.16
N CYS A 215 -52.12 -42.00 -7.09
CA CYS A 215 -52.65 -42.83 -5.99
C CYS A 215 -54.16 -43.06 -6.06
N ALA A 216 -54.83 -42.66 -7.14
CA ALA A 216 -56.16 -43.16 -7.49
C ALA A 216 -56.01 -44.08 -8.70
N SER A 217 -56.23 -45.37 -8.49
CA SER A 217 -56.34 -46.35 -9.56
C SER A 217 -57.42 -45.94 -10.56
N ASP A 218 -57.05 -45.68 -11.81
CA ASP A 218 -57.76 -46.32 -12.91
C ASP A 218 -56.93 -46.38 -14.19
N HIS A 219 -57.03 -47.52 -14.86
CA HIS A 219 -56.42 -47.78 -16.16
C HIS A 219 -57.03 -46.85 -17.21
N GLN A 220 -56.21 -45.99 -17.83
CA GLN A 220 -56.45 -45.54 -19.19
C GLN A 220 -55.14 -45.13 -19.86
N GLU A 221 -54.77 -45.87 -20.91
CA GLU A 221 -53.77 -45.48 -21.88
C GLU A 221 -54.06 -44.04 -22.35
N LYS A 222 -53.18 -43.11 -21.98
CA LYS A 222 -53.18 -41.76 -22.55
C LYS A 222 -51.94 -41.61 -23.42
N THR A 223 -52.21 -41.40 -24.70
CA THR A 223 -51.29 -41.03 -25.78
C THR A 223 -50.33 -39.92 -25.36
N PRO A 224 -49.10 -39.86 -25.94
CA PRO A 224 -48.10 -38.89 -25.54
C PRO A 224 -48.62 -37.45 -25.76
N PRO A 225 -48.36 -36.50 -24.85
CA PRO A 225 -48.87 -35.15 -24.99
C PRO A 225 -48.22 -34.46 -26.20
N CYS A 226 -49.08 -33.91 -27.06
CA CYS A 226 -48.71 -33.04 -28.17
C CYS A 226 -47.76 -31.92 -27.67
N ARG A 227 -46.65 -31.69 -28.38
CA ARG A 227 -45.70 -30.61 -28.09
C ARG A 227 -46.45 -29.27 -28.01
N PRO A 228 -46.26 -28.43 -26.97
CA PRO A 228 -46.87 -27.12 -26.94
C PRO A 228 -46.32 -26.28 -28.10
N ALA A 229 -47.23 -25.62 -28.82
CA ALA A 229 -46.89 -24.77 -29.95
C ALA A 229 -45.85 -23.71 -29.54
N LYS A 230 -44.88 -23.45 -30.43
CA LYS A 230 -43.91 -22.37 -30.32
C LYS A 230 -44.65 -21.05 -30.06
N VAL A 231 -44.60 -20.52 -28.85
CA VAL A 231 -44.93 -19.11 -28.61
C VAL A 231 -43.80 -18.29 -29.24
N THR A 232 -44.08 -17.68 -30.38
CA THR A 232 -43.26 -16.63 -30.98
C THR A 232 -43.55 -15.35 -30.21
N THR A 233 -42.62 -14.93 -29.35
CA THR A 233 -42.59 -13.54 -28.86
C THR A 233 -42.35 -12.62 -30.05
N PRO A 234 -43.15 -11.57 -30.26
CA PRO A 234 -42.88 -10.58 -31.29
C PRO A 234 -41.50 -9.97 -31.06
N GLU A 235 -40.72 -9.80 -32.12
CA GLU A 235 -39.47 -9.03 -32.05
C GLU A 235 -39.83 -7.57 -31.79
N MET A 236 -39.24 -6.99 -30.74
CA MET A 236 -39.38 -5.56 -30.44
C MET A 236 -38.87 -4.75 -31.62
N THR A 237 -39.63 -3.73 -32.01
CA THR A 237 -39.21 -2.80 -33.05
C THR A 237 -38.17 -1.82 -32.51
N ASP A 238 -37.35 -1.26 -33.40
CA ASP A 238 -36.35 -0.26 -33.02
C ASP A 238 -36.98 0.98 -32.37
N ASP A 239 -38.22 1.30 -32.73
CA ASP A 239 -38.99 2.41 -32.13
C ASP A 239 -39.40 2.13 -30.68
N GLU A 240 -39.85 0.90 -30.39
CA GLU A 240 -40.17 0.47 -29.02
C GLU A 240 -38.91 0.44 -28.14
N LEU A 241 -37.78 0.02 -28.71
CA LEU A 241 -36.49 -0.02 -28.02
C LEU A 241 -35.96 1.40 -27.73
N ASN A 242 -36.09 2.33 -28.68
CA ASN A 242 -35.74 3.73 -28.47
C ASN A 242 -36.65 4.40 -27.44
N ALA A 243 -37.95 4.11 -27.45
CA ALA A 243 -38.88 4.59 -26.42
C ALA A 243 -38.49 4.09 -25.01
N PHE A 244 -38.06 2.83 -24.91
CA PHE A 244 -37.54 2.26 -23.67
C PHE A 244 -36.27 2.96 -23.18
N PHE A 245 -35.32 3.25 -24.07
CA PHE A 245 -34.11 4.00 -23.71
C PHE A 245 -34.40 5.44 -23.26
N HIS A 246 -35.36 6.12 -23.88
CA HIS A 246 -35.84 7.42 -23.40
C HIS A 246 -36.49 7.35 -22.02
N GLN A 247 -37.29 6.33 -21.74
CA GLN A 247 -37.85 6.13 -20.39
C GLN A 247 -36.76 5.87 -19.34
N ILE A 248 -35.74 5.10 -19.70
CA ILE A 248 -34.58 4.85 -18.83
C ILE A 248 -33.79 6.14 -18.58
N GLN A 249 -33.62 7.00 -19.60
CA GLN A 249 -32.89 8.26 -19.48
C GLN A 249 -33.53 9.23 -18.48
N ILE A 250 -34.86 9.22 -18.39
CA ILE A 250 -35.64 10.10 -17.49
C ILE A 250 -35.65 9.55 -16.05
N CYS A 251 -35.16 8.33 -15.83
CA CYS A 251 -35.04 7.80 -14.47
C CYS A 251 -34.02 8.64 -13.68
N GLY A 252 -34.29 8.93 -12.41
CA GLY A 252 -33.46 9.82 -11.57
C GLY A 252 -32.05 9.31 -11.25
N THR A 253 -31.56 8.30 -11.97
CA THR A 253 -30.23 7.71 -11.87
C THR A 253 -29.59 7.65 -13.26
N LYS A 254 -28.26 7.69 -13.36
CA LYS A 254 -27.54 7.74 -14.64
C LYS A 254 -27.24 6.31 -15.15
N PRO A 255 -28.03 5.72 -16.07
CA PRO A 255 -27.98 4.27 -16.34
C PRO A 255 -26.83 3.92 -17.30
N VAL A 256 -25.94 3.02 -16.87
CA VAL A 256 -24.68 2.68 -17.58
C VAL A 256 -24.91 2.19 -19.01
N ILE A 257 -26.01 1.49 -19.27
CA ILE A 257 -26.34 0.96 -20.60
C ILE A 257 -26.39 2.07 -21.66
N LEU A 258 -26.87 3.26 -21.29
CA LEU A 258 -26.96 4.40 -22.22
C LEU A 258 -25.59 4.97 -22.61
N SER A 259 -24.51 4.58 -21.92
CA SER A 259 -23.14 5.04 -22.27
C SER A 259 -22.62 4.45 -23.59
N VAL A 260 -23.23 3.35 -24.07
CA VAL A 260 -22.85 2.66 -25.31
C VAL A 260 -23.93 2.72 -26.39
N ILE A 261 -25.11 3.29 -26.11
CA ILE A 261 -26.18 3.43 -27.10
C ILE A 261 -26.00 4.75 -27.86
N GLN A 262 -25.95 4.65 -29.19
CA GLN A 262 -25.82 5.80 -30.08
C GLN A 262 -27.01 6.76 -29.91
N GLY A 263 -26.75 8.06 -29.79
CA GLY A 263 -27.76 9.09 -29.49
C GLY A 263 -27.97 9.37 -27.99
N PHE A 264 -27.62 8.44 -27.10
CA PHE A 264 -27.73 8.61 -25.64
C PHE A 264 -26.36 8.71 -24.94
N SER A 265 -25.30 8.22 -25.58
CA SER A 265 -23.94 8.17 -25.04
C SER A 265 -23.30 9.54 -24.80
N GLU A 266 -23.76 10.60 -25.46
CA GLU A 266 -23.24 11.96 -25.31
C GLU A 266 -23.33 12.48 -23.87
N ALA A 267 -24.40 12.12 -23.16
CA ALA A 267 -24.58 12.47 -21.75
C ALA A 267 -23.56 11.77 -20.81
N TYR A 268 -22.82 10.79 -21.30
CA TYR A 268 -21.86 9.96 -20.55
C TYR A 268 -20.41 10.32 -20.84
N ILE A 269 -20.16 11.25 -21.76
CA ILE A 269 -18.83 11.77 -22.03
C ILE A 269 -18.28 12.42 -20.74
N PRO A 270 -17.10 11.99 -20.24
CA PRO A 270 -16.47 12.63 -19.09
C PRO A 270 -16.37 14.14 -19.28
N LYS A 271 -16.75 14.93 -18.26
CA LYS A 271 -16.62 16.40 -18.31
C LYS A 271 -15.19 16.84 -18.65
N SER A 272 -14.18 16.01 -18.38
CA SER A 272 -12.78 16.25 -18.75
C SER A 272 -12.49 16.22 -20.26
N LEU A 273 -13.42 15.75 -21.10
CA LEU A 273 -13.37 15.84 -22.56
C LEU A 273 -14.17 17.03 -23.11
N ASP A 274 -14.82 17.81 -22.24
CA ASP A 274 -15.41 19.10 -22.61
C ASP A 274 -14.25 20.05 -23.00
N LYS A 275 -14.39 20.81 -24.10
CA LYS A 275 -13.34 21.73 -24.62
C LYS A 275 -12.87 22.77 -23.58
N LYS A 276 -13.59 22.88 -22.46
CA LYS A 276 -13.33 23.75 -21.30
C LYS A 276 -12.19 23.27 -20.39
N PHE A 277 -11.72 22.02 -20.51
CA PHE A 277 -10.63 21.50 -19.69
C PHE A 277 -9.39 21.15 -20.54
N PRO A 278 -8.19 21.22 -19.95
CA PRO A 278 -6.98 20.80 -20.65
C PRO A 278 -6.93 19.27 -20.81
N PRO A 279 -6.18 18.78 -21.81
CA PRO A 279 -5.86 17.35 -21.91
C PRO A 279 -5.24 16.82 -20.62
N ILE A 280 -5.64 15.59 -20.26
CA ILE A 280 -5.08 14.88 -19.11
C ILE A 280 -3.78 14.21 -19.56
N LEU A 281 -2.67 14.52 -18.89
CA LEU A 281 -1.34 14.05 -19.30
C LEU A 281 -1.18 12.53 -19.22
N THR A 282 -1.94 11.84 -18.37
CA THR A 282 -1.92 10.37 -18.29
C THR A 282 -2.50 9.68 -19.52
N ASN A 283 -3.25 10.40 -20.35
CA ASN A 283 -3.81 9.87 -21.60
C ASN A 283 -2.80 9.90 -22.75
N LEU A 284 -1.58 10.40 -22.52
CA LEU A 284 -0.49 10.38 -23.50
C LEU A 284 0.15 8.99 -23.67
N LEU A 285 -0.30 8.00 -22.89
CA LEU A 285 0.19 6.63 -22.97
C LEU A 285 -0.08 6.05 -24.36
N ASP A 286 0.98 5.60 -25.02
CA ASP A 286 0.94 5.01 -26.35
C ASP A 286 1.66 3.66 -26.31
N ALA A 287 0.91 2.58 -26.54
CA ALA A 287 1.42 1.22 -26.49
C ALA A 287 2.50 0.95 -27.56
N GLU A 288 2.46 1.66 -28.69
CA GLU A 288 3.47 1.53 -29.74
C GLU A 288 4.84 2.04 -29.28
N CYS A 289 4.86 2.93 -28.27
CA CYS A 289 6.10 3.49 -27.74
C CYS A 289 6.83 2.56 -26.75
N PHE A 290 6.24 1.43 -26.38
CA PHE A 290 6.73 0.60 -25.26
C PHE A 290 8.05 -0.12 -25.56
N ASP A 291 8.37 -0.35 -26.83
CA ASP A 291 9.60 -1.00 -27.27
C ASP A 291 10.56 -0.05 -28.01
N MET A 292 10.19 1.23 -28.15
CA MET A 292 11.04 2.25 -28.78
C MET A 292 12.36 2.44 -28.01
N GLU A 293 13.42 2.67 -28.77
CA GLU A 293 14.73 3.06 -28.24
C GLU A 293 14.66 4.46 -27.61
N LYS A 294 15.55 4.75 -26.66
CA LYS A 294 15.53 6.01 -25.90
C LYS A 294 15.56 7.24 -26.80
N THR A 295 16.42 7.24 -27.82
CA THR A 295 16.62 8.39 -28.71
C THR A 295 15.36 8.69 -29.53
N GLU A 296 14.77 7.66 -30.12
CA GLU A 296 13.54 7.75 -30.90
C GLU A 296 12.34 8.18 -30.04
N LEU A 297 12.22 7.62 -28.83
CA LEU A 297 11.18 8.01 -27.88
C LEU A 297 11.30 9.49 -27.47
N LEU A 298 12.51 9.98 -27.22
CA LEU A 298 12.73 11.38 -26.87
C LEU A 298 12.37 12.33 -28.03
N GLN A 299 12.60 11.93 -29.27
CA GLN A 299 12.17 12.69 -30.44
C GLN A 299 10.65 12.77 -30.52
N LYS A 300 9.94 11.64 -30.38
CA LYS A 300 8.47 11.62 -30.33
C LYS A 300 7.92 12.43 -29.15
N CYS A 301 8.57 12.37 -27.99
CA CYS A 301 8.23 13.19 -26.82
C CYS A 301 8.40 14.68 -27.11
N SER A 302 9.45 15.09 -27.82
CA SER A 302 9.66 16.50 -28.22
C SER A 302 8.54 17.03 -29.12
N GLU A 303 8.04 16.20 -30.03
CA GLU A 303 6.88 16.55 -30.87
C GLU A 303 5.59 16.68 -30.04
N LEU A 304 5.31 15.69 -29.18
CA LEU A 304 4.17 15.73 -28.27
C LEU A 304 4.22 16.91 -27.30
N ARG A 305 5.43 17.29 -26.85
CA ARG A 305 5.64 18.41 -25.93
C ARG A 305 5.09 19.73 -26.48
N ARG A 306 5.10 19.93 -27.80
CA ARG A 306 4.53 21.11 -28.48
C ARG A 306 3.01 21.16 -28.42
N ASN A 307 2.37 20.00 -28.26
CA ASN A 307 0.92 19.86 -28.15
C ASN A 307 0.43 19.94 -26.69
N ILE A 308 1.35 19.98 -25.71
CA ILE A 308 1.02 20.22 -24.30
C ILE A 308 0.93 21.73 -24.07
N PHE A 309 -0.25 22.29 -24.33
CA PHE A 309 -0.59 23.67 -24.00
C PHE A 309 -1.93 23.74 -23.27
N ILE A 310 -2.13 24.81 -22.51
CA ILE A 310 -3.37 25.08 -21.77
C ILE A 310 -3.73 26.55 -21.96
N THR A 311 -5.00 26.84 -22.21
CA THR A 311 -5.48 28.23 -22.30
C THR A 311 -5.73 28.81 -20.90
N ALA A 312 -5.73 30.14 -20.78
CA ALA A 312 -6.06 30.80 -19.51
C ALA A 312 -7.46 30.42 -19.00
N GLU A 313 -8.43 30.26 -19.91
CA GLU A 313 -9.79 29.80 -19.56
C GLU A 313 -9.76 28.38 -18.99
N GLN A 314 -9.05 27.45 -19.65
CA GLN A 314 -8.91 26.09 -19.16
C GLN A 314 -8.22 26.05 -17.78
N ALA A 315 -7.17 26.84 -17.58
CA ALA A 315 -6.49 26.95 -16.29
C ALA A 315 -7.42 27.46 -15.18
N SER A 316 -8.21 28.50 -15.47
CA SER A 316 -9.22 29.06 -14.55
C SER A 316 -10.29 28.02 -14.19
N GLN A 317 -10.76 27.24 -15.17
CA GLN A 317 -11.74 26.18 -14.92
C GLN A 317 -11.17 25.06 -14.04
N VAL A 318 -9.91 24.64 -14.28
CA VAL A 318 -9.23 23.64 -13.45
C VAL A 318 -9.13 24.10 -12.01
N GLU A 319 -8.68 25.33 -11.77
CA GLU A 319 -8.61 25.91 -10.41
C GLU A 319 -9.98 25.86 -9.74
N ARG A 320 -11.01 26.38 -10.41
CA ARG A 320 -12.37 26.49 -9.87
C ARG A 320 -12.96 25.15 -9.44
N VAL A 321 -12.86 24.12 -10.27
CA VAL A 321 -13.45 22.79 -9.96
C VAL A 321 -12.65 22.00 -8.93
N SER A 322 -11.42 22.42 -8.64
CA SER A 322 -10.50 21.71 -7.76
C SER A 322 -10.26 22.40 -6.41
N ARG A 323 -11.05 23.43 -6.06
CA ARG A 323 -10.97 24.17 -4.77
C ARG A 323 -11.23 23.32 -3.54
N PHE A 324 -11.92 22.18 -3.67
CA PHE A 324 -12.05 21.20 -2.58
C PHE A 324 -10.80 20.30 -2.41
N GLN A 325 -9.73 20.60 -3.16
CA GLN A 325 -8.41 20.00 -3.07
C GLN A 325 -8.42 18.47 -2.95
N ALA A 326 -7.89 17.90 -1.87
CA ALA A 326 -7.78 16.45 -1.68
C ALA A 326 -9.13 15.70 -1.75
N SER A 327 -10.26 16.40 -1.58
CA SER A 327 -11.62 15.86 -1.69
C SER A 327 -12.18 15.91 -3.13
N SER A 328 -11.54 16.64 -4.05
CA SER A 328 -11.94 16.73 -5.46
C SER A 328 -11.21 15.68 -6.31
N LYS A 329 -11.97 14.95 -7.15
CA LYS A 329 -11.40 13.98 -8.10
C LYS A 329 -10.61 14.70 -9.20
N GLU A 330 -11.11 15.84 -9.64
CA GLU A 330 -10.52 16.72 -10.64
C GLU A 330 -9.15 17.22 -10.17
N TRP A 331 -9.03 17.61 -8.89
CA TRP A 331 -7.76 17.99 -8.28
C TRP A 331 -6.70 16.88 -8.42
N HIS A 332 -7.05 15.63 -8.10
CA HIS A 332 -6.13 14.50 -8.29
C HIS A 332 -5.81 14.29 -9.77
N GLN A 333 -6.83 14.29 -10.62
CA GLN A 333 -6.70 14.00 -12.05
C GLN A 333 -5.78 14.99 -12.78
N PHE A 334 -5.93 16.29 -12.55
CA PHE A 334 -5.10 17.30 -13.21
C PHE A 334 -3.67 17.36 -12.65
N ARG A 335 -3.43 16.87 -11.43
CA ARG A 335 -2.08 16.76 -10.86
C ARG A 335 -1.27 15.62 -11.44
N LEU A 336 -1.91 14.55 -11.92
CA LEU A 336 -1.22 13.38 -12.44
C LEU A 336 -0.35 13.72 -13.65
N GLY A 337 0.93 13.34 -13.57
CA GLY A 337 1.91 13.63 -14.61
C GLY A 337 2.44 15.06 -14.62
N ARG A 338 2.01 15.95 -13.71
CA ARG A 338 2.56 17.32 -13.58
C ARG A 338 3.53 17.41 -12.41
N ILE A 339 4.59 18.19 -12.57
CA ILE A 339 5.51 18.51 -11.48
C ILE A 339 4.81 19.48 -10.54
N THR A 340 4.43 19.00 -9.35
CA THR A 340 3.74 19.84 -8.36
C THR A 340 4.74 20.61 -7.49
N ALA A 341 4.35 21.80 -7.01
CA ALA A 341 5.18 22.65 -6.13
C ALA A 341 5.83 21.86 -4.97
N SER A 342 5.04 21.03 -4.27
CA SER A 342 5.51 20.18 -3.16
C SER A 342 6.57 19.12 -3.53
N ARG A 343 6.77 18.85 -4.82
CA ARG A 343 7.74 17.86 -5.36
C ARG A 343 8.91 18.52 -6.08
N LEU A 344 8.88 19.84 -6.27
CA LEU A 344 9.86 20.55 -7.09
C LEU A 344 11.29 20.36 -6.56
N LYS A 345 11.52 20.44 -5.24
CA LYS A 345 12.85 20.19 -4.68
C LYS A 345 13.39 18.81 -5.06
N SER A 346 12.57 17.76 -4.97
CA SER A 346 13.00 16.39 -5.30
C SER A 346 13.36 16.26 -6.78
N VAL A 347 12.63 16.95 -7.66
CA VAL A 347 12.94 17.04 -9.09
C VAL A 347 14.29 17.73 -9.32
N CYS A 348 14.55 18.85 -8.65
CA CYS A 348 15.80 19.60 -8.81
C CYS A 348 17.04 18.87 -8.24
N HIS A 349 16.85 17.84 -7.42
CA HIS A 349 17.94 17.09 -6.75
C HIS A 349 18.11 15.65 -7.26
N THR A 350 17.29 15.23 -8.24
CA THR A 350 17.50 13.96 -8.93
C THR A 350 18.16 14.21 -10.29
N THR A 351 18.95 13.26 -10.77
CA THR A 351 19.55 13.36 -12.11
C THR A 351 18.57 12.85 -13.18
N VAL A 352 18.79 13.27 -14.43
CA VAL A 352 17.96 12.88 -15.59
C VAL A 352 18.42 11.54 -16.15
N GLU A 353 19.71 11.22 -16.03
CA GLU A 353 20.31 9.99 -16.51
C GLU A 353 19.93 8.80 -15.63
N ASN A 354 19.81 9.04 -14.32
CA ASN A 354 19.43 8.03 -13.33
C ASN A 354 18.40 8.59 -12.34
N PRO A 355 17.16 8.82 -12.80
CA PRO A 355 16.13 9.46 -11.99
C PRO A 355 15.67 8.53 -10.85
N ALA A 356 15.46 9.12 -9.68
CA ALA A 356 14.92 8.39 -8.54
C ALA A 356 13.51 7.88 -8.84
N GLN A 357 13.34 6.56 -8.84
CA GLN A 357 12.05 5.89 -9.12
C GLN A 357 10.91 6.37 -8.21
N SER A 358 11.23 6.75 -6.97
CA SER A 358 10.25 7.33 -6.04
C SER A 358 9.71 8.68 -6.51
N VAL A 359 10.53 9.52 -7.15
CA VAL A 359 10.12 10.82 -7.70
C VAL A 359 9.18 10.61 -8.88
N ILE A 360 9.56 9.72 -9.81
CA ILE A 360 8.74 9.35 -10.97
C ILE A 360 7.39 8.80 -10.52
N LYS A 361 7.39 7.82 -9.60
CA LYS A 361 6.16 7.22 -9.07
C LYS A 361 5.27 8.25 -8.39
N ASN A 362 5.84 9.16 -7.59
CA ASN A 362 5.05 10.19 -6.90
C ASN A 362 4.43 11.23 -7.84
N ILE A 363 4.96 11.41 -9.07
CA ILE A 363 4.41 12.33 -10.08
C ILE A 363 3.42 11.61 -11.00
N CYS A 364 3.77 10.42 -11.50
CA CYS A 364 3.00 9.71 -12.52
C CYS A 364 1.97 8.72 -11.95
N ASN A 365 2.18 8.20 -10.73
CA ASN A 365 1.30 7.22 -10.09
C ASN A 365 1.34 7.31 -8.55
N PRO A 366 0.93 8.45 -7.96
CA PRO A 366 0.98 8.67 -6.52
C PRO A 366 0.07 7.70 -5.77
N THR A 367 0.62 7.00 -4.78
CA THR A 367 -0.17 6.15 -3.88
C THR A 367 -0.71 6.97 -2.71
N LYS A 368 -1.92 6.65 -2.23
CA LYS A 368 -2.47 7.25 -1.01
C LYS A 368 -1.51 7.02 0.16
N PHE A 369 -1.15 8.09 0.86
CA PHE A 369 -0.23 8.06 1.98
C PHE A 369 -0.88 8.76 3.18
N SER A 370 -0.83 8.15 4.35
CA SER A 370 -1.35 8.72 5.60
C SER A 370 -0.45 8.33 6.76
N THR A 371 0.07 9.33 7.46
CA THR A 371 0.86 9.21 8.69
C THR A 371 0.26 10.05 9.79
N ALA A 372 0.73 9.87 11.03
CA ALA A 372 0.34 10.74 12.15
C ALA A 372 0.61 12.21 11.82
N ALA A 373 1.75 12.52 11.19
CA ALA A 373 2.10 13.88 10.80
C ALA A 373 1.19 14.47 9.73
N THR A 374 0.83 13.69 8.69
CA THR A 374 -0.09 14.20 7.65
C THR A 374 -1.51 14.35 8.16
N ARG A 375 -2.00 13.42 9.00
CA ARG A 375 -3.33 13.55 9.63
C ARG A 375 -3.39 14.75 10.57
N TRP A 376 -2.33 14.97 11.34
CA TRP A 376 -2.18 16.15 12.19
C TRP A 376 -2.24 17.44 11.39
N GLY A 377 -1.48 17.51 10.28
CA GLY A 377 -1.50 18.63 9.35
C GLY A 377 -2.91 18.94 8.86
N CYS A 378 -3.57 17.96 8.23
CA CYS A 378 -4.92 18.14 7.70
C CYS A 378 -5.97 18.51 8.78
N ALA A 379 -5.80 18.04 10.02
CA ALA A 379 -6.73 18.35 11.09
C ALA A 379 -6.64 19.80 11.57
N HIS A 380 -5.43 20.39 11.59
CA HIS A 380 -5.18 21.72 12.17
C HIS A 380 -4.91 22.82 11.14
N GLU A 381 -4.88 22.49 9.85
CA GLU A 381 -4.69 23.46 8.76
C GLU A 381 -5.71 24.59 8.83
N LYS A 382 -6.99 24.25 9.09
CA LYS A 382 -8.07 25.25 9.23
C LYS A 382 -7.90 26.13 10.47
N ASP A 383 -7.46 25.55 11.58
CA ASP A 383 -7.21 26.31 12.83
C ASP A 383 -6.10 27.34 12.62
N ALA A 384 -5.03 26.94 11.93
CA ALA A 384 -3.92 27.82 11.57
C ALA A 384 -4.35 28.93 10.59
N LEU A 385 -5.15 28.60 9.57
CA LEU A 385 -5.70 29.58 8.62
C LEU A 385 -6.64 30.58 9.29
N GLU A 386 -7.52 30.15 10.20
CA GLU A 386 -8.39 31.06 10.95
C GLU A 386 -7.57 31.96 11.89
N ARG A 387 -6.52 31.42 12.54
CA ARG A 387 -5.58 32.24 13.33
C ARG A 387 -4.89 33.30 12.48
N TYR A 388 -4.35 32.91 11.32
CA TYR A 388 -3.73 33.83 10.36
C TYR A 388 -4.70 34.90 9.89
N LYS A 389 -5.91 34.52 9.50
CA LYS A 389 -6.96 35.43 9.03
C LYS A 389 -7.36 36.47 10.09
N MET A 390 -7.46 36.08 11.36
CA MET A 390 -7.76 37.02 12.44
C MET A 390 -6.65 38.07 12.60
N GLU A 391 -5.38 37.64 12.57
CA GLU A 391 -4.22 38.54 12.68
C GLU A 391 -4.09 39.46 11.46
N MET A 392 -4.24 38.93 10.25
CA MET A 392 -4.11 39.77 9.05
C MET A 392 -5.23 40.81 8.92
N LYS A 393 -6.44 40.52 9.39
CA LYS A 393 -7.55 41.50 9.39
C LYS A 393 -7.30 42.72 10.28
N THR A 394 -6.47 42.60 11.32
CA THR A 394 -6.13 43.75 12.18
C THR A 394 -5.02 44.60 11.58
N LEU A 395 -4.13 43.98 10.80
CA LEU A 395 -2.97 44.63 10.19
C LEU A 395 -3.25 45.21 8.80
N HIS A 396 -4.18 44.63 8.05
CA HIS A 396 -4.42 44.96 6.65
C HIS A 396 -5.86 45.39 6.39
N ALA A 397 -6.02 46.61 5.87
CA ALA A 397 -7.30 47.11 5.39
C ALA A 397 -7.80 46.27 4.19
N SER A 398 -9.11 46.03 4.14
CA SER A 398 -9.77 45.28 3.05
C SER A 398 -9.18 43.88 2.81
N PHE A 399 -8.64 43.23 3.85
CA PHE A 399 -8.07 41.91 3.74
C PHE A 399 -9.11 40.84 3.37
N SER A 400 -8.83 40.11 2.30
CA SER A 400 -9.64 38.99 1.82
C SER A 400 -8.81 37.71 1.78
N ILE A 401 -9.46 36.58 2.08
CA ILE A 401 -8.88 35.24 2.00
C ILE A 401 -9.90 34.31 1.34
N GLN A 402 -9.43 33.46 0.43
CA GLN A 402 -10.26 32.57 -0.38
C GLN A 402 -9.60 31.19 -0.53
N ASP A 403 -10.43 30.16 -0.62
CA ASP A 403 -9.97 28.81 -0.94
C ASP A 403 -9.27 28.77 -2.31
N SER A 404 -8.23 27.93 -2.42
CA SER A 404 -7.47 27.76 -3.66
C SER A 404 -7.59 26.35 -4.22
N GLY A 405 -7.77 26.25 -5.53
CA GLY A 405 -7.69 25.00 -6.27
C GLY A 405 -6.30 24.68 -6.81
N PHE A 406 -6.24 23.72 -7.73
CA PHE A 406 -5.05 23.40 -8.49
C PHE A 406 -4.85 24.40 -9.64
N VAL A 407 -3.77 25.16 -9.55
CA VAL A 407 -3.38 26.18 -10.52
C VAL A 407 -2.35 25.59 -11.48
N ILE A 408 -2.62 25.75 -12.78
CA ILE A 408 -1.69 25.43 -13.87
C ILE A 408 -1.43 26.74 -14.61
N ASN A 409 -0.18 27.19 -14.67
CA ASN A 409 0.16 28.38 -15.44
C ASN A 409 0.29 28.01 -16.94
N PRO A 410 -0.36 28.74 -17.87
CA PRO A 410 -0.21 28.53 -19.31
C PRO A 410 1.23 28.51 -19.83
N LYS A 411 2.15 29.27 -19.21
CA LYS A 411 3.58 29.29 -19.54
C LYS A 411 4.30 27.99 -19.13
N TYR A 412 3.78 27.29 -18.13
CA TYR A 412 4.36 26.08 -17.54
C TYR A 412 3.32 24.96 -17.44
N PRO A 413 2.76 24.46 -18.57
CA PRO A 413 1.63 23.53 -18.57
C PRO A 413 1.94 22.14 -17.97
N TYR A 414 3.22 21.85 -17.79
CA TYR A 414 3.77 20.64 -17.18
C TYR A 414 3.96 20.74 -15.65
N MET A 415 3.74 21.93 -15.08
CA MET A 415 3.83 22.18 -13.63
C MET A 415 2.45 22.55 -13.08
N GLY A 416 2.30 22.47 -11.76
CA GLY A 416 1.12 23.00 -11.10
C GLY A 416 1.31 23.18 -9.59
N ALA A 417 0.46 24.01 -8.99
CA ALA A 417 0.51 24.31 -7.57
C ALA A 417 -0.89 24.31 -6.95
N THR A 418 -0.95 24.09 -5.65
CA THR A 418 -2.14 24.35 -4.85
C THR A 418 -1.64 25.06 -3.61
N PRO A 419 -1.78 26.39 -3.52
CA PRO A 419 -1.66 27.11 -2.26
C PRO A 419 -2.75 26.67 -1.27
N ASP A 420 -2.52 26.86 0.03
CA ASP A 420 -3.54 26.52 1.03
C ASP A 420 -4.65 27.58 1.04
N SER A 421 -4.31 28.84 0.74
CA SER A 421 -5.29 29.91 0.50
C SER A 421 -4.72 31.00 -0.42
N LEU A 422 -5.60 31.74 -1.08
CA LEU A 422 -5.28 32.97 -1.79
C LEU A 422 -5.70 34.17 -0.94
N VAL A 423 -4.88 35.21 -0.92
CA VAL A 423 -5.14 36.42 -0.14
C VAL A 423 -5.00 37.67 -1.00
N SER A 424 -5.73 38.71 -0.62
CA SER A 424 -5.58 40.03 -1.23
C SER A 424 -5.81 41.12 -0.20
N CYS A 425 -5.03 42.19 -0.27
CA CYS A 425 -5.31 43.41 0.47
C CYS A 425 -4.84 44.63 -0.32
N GLU A 426 -5.41 45.79 -0.01
CA GLU A 426 -5.12 47.03 -0.73
C GLU A 426 -3.66 47.49 -0.56
N CYS A 427 -3.07 47.22 0.61
CA CYS A 427 -1.71 47.66 0.92
C CYS A 427 -0.61 46.74 0.40
N CYS A 428 -0.86 45.45 0.18
CA CYS A 428 0.18 44.48 -0.20
C CYS A 428 -0.07 43.77 -1.53
N GLY A 429 -1.23 43.96 -2.16
CA GLY A 429 -1.56 43.28 -3.41
C GLY A 429 -2.07 41.86 -3.20
N ASN A 430 -1.78 40.98 -4.16
CA ASN A 430 -2.30 39.61 -4.22
C ASN A 430 -1.25 38.60 -3.77
N GLY A 431 -1.50 37.93 -2.65
CA GLY A 431 -0.62 36.90 -2.11
C GLY A 431 -1.23 35.51 -2.13
N CYS A 432 -0.45 34.54 -1.68
CA CYS A 432 -0.94 33.23 -1.28
C CYS A 432 -0.43 32.83 0.10
N VAL A 433 -1.01 31.79 0.68
CA VAL A 433 -0.68 31.31 2.03
C VAL A 433 -0.28 29.84 1.94
N GLU A 434 0.78 29.48 2.66
CA GLU A 434 1.22 28.11 2.83
C GLU A 434 1.38 27.81 4.34
N VAL A 435 0.57 26.89 4.84
CA VAL A 435 0.47 26.53 6.24
C VAL A 435 1.18 25.21 6.51
N LYS A 436 1.97 25.18 7.59
CA LYS A 436 2.61 23.98 8.11
C LYS A 436 2.30 23.79 9.58
N CYS A 437 1.68 22.66 9.91
CA CYS A 437 1.46 22.22 11.28
C CYS A 437 2.40 21.02 11.58
N PRO A 438 3.67 21.24 11.97
CA PRO A 438 4.63 20.16 12.20
C PRO A 438 4.30 19.34 13.45
N PHE A 439 3.90 18.07 13.25
CA PHE A 439 3.56 17.16 14.35
C PHE A 439 4.67 16.96 15.39
N CYS A 440 5.94 17.04 14.99
CA CYS A 440 7.08 16.93 15.92
C CYS A 440 7.20 18.12 16.86
N LEU A 441 6.67 19.28 16.51
CA LEU A 441 6.73 20.51 17.29
C LEU A 441 5.41 20.85 17.99
N ARG A 442 4.36 20.04 17.81
CA ARG A 442 2.98 20.33 18.22
C ARG A 442 2.82 20.91 19.64
N ALA A 443 3.58 20.40 20.61
CA ALA A 443 3.44 20.77 22.03
C ALA A 443 4.50 21.76 22.54
N GLY A 444 5.44 22.19 21.69
CA GLY A 444 6.53 23.09 22.04
C GLY A 444 6.41 24.44 21.32
N LYS A 445 7.15 25.44 21.78
CA LYS A 445 7.33 26.68 21.03
C LYS A 445 8.26 26.46 19.84
N ILE A 446 8.04 27.20 18.76
CA ILE A 446 8.80 27.10 17.51
C ILE A 446 10.27 27.45 17.74
N GLU A 447 10.56 28.56 18.43
CA GLU A 447 11.93 29.04 18.68
C GLU A 447 12.76 28.08 19.54
N ASP A 448 12.11 27.39 20.49
CA ASP A 448 12.77 26.43 21.37
C ASP A 448 13.19 25.14 20.63
N ASN A 449 12.76 24.95 19.37
CA ASN A 449 12.89 23.70 18.65
C ASN A 449 13.54 23.84 17.24
N LEU A 450 14.46 24.79 17.06
CA LEU A 450 15.16 25.05 15.78
C LEU A 450 16.29 24.05 15.45
N GLY A 451 16.07 22.76 15.70
CA GLY A 451 17.03 21.70 15.42
C GLY A 451 17.16 21.34 13.93
N SER A 452 17.97 20.31 13.64
CA SER A 452 18.20 19.79 12.28
C SER A 452 16.93 19.36 11.51
N LYS A 453 15.84 19.10 12.24
CA LYS A 453 14.54 18.71 11.67
C LYS A 453 13.58 19.89 11.46
N SER A 454 13.93 21.09 11.92
CA SER A 454 13.11 22.29 11.72
C SER A 454 13.22 22.78 10.27
N CYS A 455 12.10 23.25 9.73
CA CYS A 455 12.09 23.97 8.46
C CYS A 455 12.55 25.43 8.61
N LEU A 456 12.60 25.96 9.83
CA LEU A 456 12.98 27.34 10.13
C LEU A 456 14.41 27.42 10.71
N GLU A 457 15.05 28.57 10.54
CA GLU A 457 16.35 28.95 11.10
C GLU A 457 16.36 30.42 11.54
N ILE A 458 17.34 30.80 12.37
CA ILE A 458 17.60 32.20 12.69
C ILE A 458 18.57 32.75 11.65
N ASN A 459 18.19 33.86 11.02
CA ASN A 459 18.99 34.52 10.00
C ASN A 459 20.06 35.45 10.60
N GLN A 460 20.81 36.11 9.73
CA GLN A 460 21.90 37.02 10.16
C GLN A 460 21.38 38.22 10.96
N ASP A 461 20.13 38.64 10.74
CA ASP A 461 19.46 39.72 11.46
C ASP A 461 18.77 39.27 12.76
N HIS A 462 19.08 38.06 13.23
CA HIS A 462 18.44 37.43 14.40
C HIS A 462 16.92 37.24 14.27
N LYS A 463 16.39 37.14 13.05
CA LYS A 463 14.98 36.85 12.79
C LYS A 463 14.78 35.40 12.40
N LEU A 464 13.67 34.82 12.86
CA LEU A 464 13.22 33.50 12.45
C LEU A 464 12.74 33.54 10.99
N GLN A 465 13.25 32.63 10.16
CA GLN A 465 12.91 32.54 8.74
C GLN A 465 12.89 31.09 8.25
N LEU A 466 12.27 30.84 7.10
CA LEU A 466 12.30 29.57 6.42
C LEU A 466 13.69 29.31 5.83
N LYS A 467 14.21 28.12 6.05
CA LYS A 467 15.47 27.68 5.43
C LYS A 467 15.34 27.68 3.92
N HIS A 468 16.14 28.47 3.20
CA HIS A 468 16.12 28.51 1.73
C HIS A 468 16.50 27.15 1.11
N THR A 469 17.28 26.33 1.83
CA THR A 469 17.61 24.96 1.41
C THR A 469 16.48 23.96 1.66
N HIS A 470 15.41 24.32 2.36
CA HIS A 470 14.33 23.40 2.74
C HIS A 470 13.31 23.22 1.61
N GLN A 471 12.63 22.06 1.57
CA GLN A 471 11.67 21.74 0.50
C GLN A 471 10.49 22.72 0.41
N TYR A 472 10.14 23.37 1.52
CA TYR A 472 9.05 24.34 1.56
C TYR A 472 9.41 25.63 0.84
N TYR A 473 10.69 26.04 0.82
CA TYR A 473 11.11 27.24 0.08
C TYR A 473 10.90 27.05 -1.43
N TYR A 474 11.29 25.88 -1.97
CA TYR A 474 10.98 25.49 -3.36
C TYR A 474 9.47 25.47 -3.63
N GLN A 475 8.67 25.03 -2.66
CA GLN A 475 7.22 24.94 -2.80
C GLN A 475 6.59 26.34 -2.89
N VAL A 476 6.91 27.25 -1.96
CA VAL A 476 6.32 28.60 -1.93
C VAL A 476 6.78 29.43 -3.12
N GLN A 477 8.06 29.33 -3.52
CA GLN A 477 8.56 29.99 -4.73
C GLN A 477 7.78 29.48 -5.96
N CYS A 478 7.62 28.16 -6.10
CA CYS A 478 6.81 27.60 -7.19
C CYS A 478 5.34 28.05 -7.16
N GLN A 479 4.74 28.17 -5.98
CA GLN A 479 3.37 28.65 -5.83
C GLN A 479 3.23 30.10 -6.29
N MET A 480 4.14 30.99 -5.87
CA MET A 480 4.12 32.41 -6.26
C MET A 480 4.24 32.58 -7.78
N PHE A 481 5.21 31.91 -8.42
CA PHE A 481 5.41 32.05 -9.85
C PHE A 481 4.32 31.39 -10.70
N LEU A 482 3.78 30.23 -10.30
CA LEU A 482 2.70 29.59 -11.05
C LEU A 482 1.35 30.29 -10.87
N CYS A 483 1.09 30.81 -9.66
CA CYS A 483 -0.17 31.48 -9.35
C CYS A 483 -0.13 33.00 -9.60
N GLU A 484 1.01 33.53 -10.06
CA GLU A 484 1.24 34.96 -10.32
C GLU A 484 0.89 35.82 -9.09
N ARG A 485 1.57 35.54 -7.98
CA ARG A 485 1.38 36.21 -6.69
C ARG A 485 2.59 37.05 -6.32
N ASP A 486 2.31 38.16 -5.67
CA ASP A 486 3.30 39.16 -5.25
C ASP A 486 4.11 38.67 -4.04
N TYR A 487 3.54 37.78 -3.23
CA TYR A 487 4.17 37.19 -2.05
C TYR A 487 3.49 35.88 -1.64
N CYS A 488 4.16 35.14 -0.76
CA CYS A 488 3.60 34.02 -0.01
C CYS A 488 3.78 34.27 1.48
N ASP A 489 2.68 34.28 2.25
CA ASP A 489 2.75 34.25 3.69
C ASP A 489 2.89 32.79 4.14
N PHE A 490 4.08 32.44 4.61
CA PHE A 490 4.43 31.15 5.16
C PHE A 490 4.06 31.11 6.65
N VAL A 491 3.21 30.15 7.02
CA VAL A 491 2.66 30.04 8.37
C VAL A 491 3.12 28.74 9.00
N VAL A 492 3.77 28.81 10.15
CA VAL A 492 4.06 27.63 10.97
C VAL A 492 3.25 27.69 12.25
N TRP A 493 2.41 26.68 12.47
CA TRP A 493 1.48 26.64 13.61
C TRP A 493 1.74 25.45 14.53
N THR A 494 1.71 25.71 15.83
CA THR A 494 1.73 24.70 16.91
C THR A 494 0.59 24.97 17.90
N GLU A 495 0.40 24.08 18.89
CA GLU A 495 -0.57 24.34 19.97
C GLU A 495 -0.13 25.48 20.91
N LYS A 496 1.11 25.98 20.80
CA LYS A 496 1.70 26.96 21.72
C LYS A 496 1.94 28.32 21.08
N ASP A 497 2.25 28.36 19.80
CA ASP A 497 2.61 29.58 19.09
C ASP A 497 2.37 29.46 17.57
N VAL A 498 2.44 30.60 16.90
CA VAL A 498 2.34 30.72 15.44
C VAL A 498 3.42 31.65 14.94
N HIS A 499 4.07 31.27 13.85
CA HIS A 499 5.04 32.07 13.14
C HIS A 499 4.48 32.45 11.77
N PHE A 500 4.61 33.73 11.43
CA PHE A 500 4.27 34.28 10.13
C PHE A 500 5.52 34.86 9.49
N GLU A 501 5.77 34.48 8.24
CA GLU A 501 6.87 34.99 7.43
C GLU A 501 6.34 35.33 6.05
N ARG A 502 6.53 36.58 5.61
CA ARG A 502 6.26 36.96 4.24
C ARG A 502 7.49 36.66 3.39
N ILE A 503 7.30 35.83 2.38
CA ILE A 503 8.33 35.44 1.42
C ILE A 503 8.00 36.10 0.07
N GLU A 504 9.00 36.75 -0.51
CA GLU A 504 8.90 37.42 -1.81
C GLU A 504 9.42 36.53 -2.95
N PRO A 505 8.97 36.75 -4.20
CA PRO A 505 9.46 36.03 -5.37
C PRO A 505 10.97 36.20 -5.58
N ASP A 506 11.68 35.07 -5.70
CA ASP A 506 13.10 35.03 -6.03
C ASP A 506 13.27 34.62 -7.50
N GLU A 507 13.44 35.61 -8.38
CA GLU A 507 13.49 35.39 -9.83
C GLU A 507 14.68 34.55 -10.26
N LEU A 508 15.86 34.76 -9.66
CA LEU A 508 17.08 34.03 -10.00
C LEU A 508 16.95 32.57 -9.61
N PHE A 509 16.45 32.32 -8.40
CA PHE A 509 16.19 30.95 -7.94
C PHE A 509 15.11 30.28 -8.80
N TRP A 510 14.04 30.99 -9.16
CA TRP A 510 12.98 30.46 -10.03
C TRP A 510 13.50 30.09 -11.42
N GLN A 511 14.30 30.94 -12.04
CA GLN A 511 14.91 30.66 -13.35
C GLN A 511 15.72 29.36 -13.31
N GLU A 512 16.51 29.15 -12.26
CA GLU A 512 17.30 27.93 -12.08
C GLU A 512 16.40 26.68 -11.93
N ILE A 513 15.46 26.71 -10.98
CA ILE A 513 14.66 25.52 -10.65
C ILE A 513 13.62 25.19 -11.72
N SER A 514 13.04 26.20 -12.38
CA SER A 514 12.08 26.00 -13.48
C SER A 514 12.76 25.42 -14.72
N SER A 515 13.99 25.86 -15.03
CA SER A 515 14.81 25.26 -16.09
C SER A 515 15.08 23.77 -15.81
N LYS A 516 15.52 23.44 -14.58
CA LYS A 516 15.72 22.04 -14.15
C LYS A 516 14.42 21.22 -14.24
N ALA A 517 13.29 21.80 -13.84
CA ALA A 517 11.99 21.14 -13.92
C ALA A 517 11.55 20.87 -15.37
N SER A 518 11.80 21.81 -16.30
CA SER A 518 11.51 21.63 -17.73
C SER A 518 12.30 20.45 -18.29
N VAL A 519 13.62 20.45 -18.09
CA VAL A 519 14.49 19.37 -18.60
C VAL A 519 14.08 18.02 -18.02
N PHE A 520 13.77 17.97 -16.71
CA PHE A 520 13.30 16.75 -16.07
C PHE A 520 11.93 16.29 -16.61
N PHE A 521 11.01 17.21 -16.88
CA PHE A 521 9.74 16.86 -17.48
C PHE A 521 9.93 16.23 -18.86
N ASP A 522 10.69 16.89 -19.73
CA ASP A 522 10.88 16.48 -21.12
C ASP A 522 11.66 15.17 -21.22
N SER A 523 12.64 14.96 -20.34
CA SER A 523 13.56 13.82 -20.41
C SER A 523 13.18 12.62 -19.53
N VAL A 524 12.31 12.82 -18.54
CA VAL A 524 11.94 11.78 -17.57
C VAL A 524 10.44 11.56 -17.49
N ILE A 525 9.68 12.61 -17.15
CA ILE A 525 8.22 12.46 -16.92
C ILE A 525 7.47 12.17 -18.20
N LEU A 526 7.75 12.89 -19.29
CA LEU A 526 7.06 12.70 -20.55
C LEU A 526 7.31 11.30 -21.16
N PRO A 527 8.56 10.78 -21.24
CA PRO A 527 8.81 9.39 -21.61
C PRO A 527 8.13 8.35 -20.69
N GLU A 528 8.00 8.65 -19.40
CA GLU A 528 7.27 7.78 -18.46
C GLU A 528 5.76 7.80 -18.72
N LEU A 529 5.18 8.96 -19.07
CA LEU A 529 3.76 9.08 -19.40
C LEU A 529 3.42 8.38 -20.71
N VAL A 530 4.29 8.53 -21.72
CA VAL A 530 4.09 8.00 -23.08
C VAL A 530 4.36 6.50 -23.15
N ALA A 531 5.44 6.02 -22.56
CA ALA A 531 5.94 4.65 -22.79
C ALA A 531 6.24 3.85 -21.52
N LYS A 532 5.97 4.39 -20.33
CA LYS A 532 6.40 3.80 -19.06
C LYS A 532 7.91 3.52 -19.05
N PHE A 533 8.70 4.37 -19.71
CA PHE A 533 10.10 4.08 -20.05
C PHE A 533 10.97 3.71 -18.84
N PHE A 534 10.75 4.34 -17.69
CA PHE A 534 11.54 4.09 -16.49
C PHE A 534 10.95 2.99 -15.61
N SER A 535 9.63 2.81 -15.64
CA SER A 535 8.95 1.75 -14.88
C SER A 535 8.90 0.39 -15.61
N ARG A 536 9.02 0.35 -16.95
CA ARG A 536 9.06 -0.90 -17.75
C ARG A 536 10.31 -1.74 -17.47
N SER A 537 11.45 -1.11 -17.19
CA SER A 537 12.71 -1.81 -16.89
C SER A 537 12.64 -2.63 -15.60
N ALA A 538 11.73 -2.31 -14.67
CA ALA A 538 11.54 -3.11 -13.45
C ALA A 538 10.84 -4.47 -13.70
N VAL A 539 10.28 -4.69 -14.88
CA VAL A 539 9.57 -5.94 -15.25
C VAL A 539 10.47 -6.90 -16.03
N LYS A 540 11.53 -6.41 -16.71
CA LYS A 540 12.44 -7.25 -17.52
C LYS A 540 13.47 -8.06 -16.70
N ASP A 541 13.63 -7.79 -15.39
CA ASP A 541 14.63 -8.46 -14.54
C ASP A 541 14.21 -9.81 -13.94
N ASN A 542 13.09 -10.41 -14.37
CA ASN A 542 12.64 -11.72 -13.87
C ASN A 542 12.53 -12.85 -14.93
N THR A 543 13.08 -12.67 -16.14
CA THR A 543 13.24 -13.77 -17.10
C THR A 543 14.56 -13.60 -17.85
N ALA A 544 15.49 -14.53 -17.62
CA ALA A 544 16.80 -14.62 -18.24
C ALA A 544 16.72 -14.59 -19.77
N VAL A 545 17.61 -13.85 -20.45
CA VAL A 545 18.48 -14.32 -21.56
C VAL A 545 19.68 -13.37 -21.72
N THR A 546 20.85 -14.00 -21.84
CA THR A 546 22.15 -13.54 -22.34
C THR A 546 22.16 -12.47 -23.44
N ALA A 547 22.92 -11.39 -23.21
CA ALA A 547 23.58 -10.61 -24.26
C ALA A 547 25.00 -10.25 -23.81
N GLN A 548 26.00 -10.71 -24.57
CA GLN A 548 27.41 -10.41 -24.37
C GLN A 548 27.69 -8.93 -24.69
N VAL A 549 28.27 -8.18 -23.76
CA VAL A 549 29.02 -6.94 -24.06
C VAL A 549 30.24 -6.89 -23.14
N GLN A 550 31.41 -6.67 -23.76
CA GLN A 550 32.76 -6.66 -23.22
C GLN A 550 32.94 -5.80 -21.94
N ALA A 551 33.58 -6.39 -20.95
CA ALA A 551 34.07 -5.72 -19.76
C ALA A 551 35.27 -4.81 -20.12
N SER A 552 35.21 -3.53 -19.73
CA SER A 552 36.42 -2.71 -19.55
C SER A 552 36.87 -2.85 -18.09
N GLU A 553 38.04 -3.47 -17.91
CA GLU A 553 38.59 -3.97 -16.63
C GLU A 553 39.19 -2.89 -15.71
N ASP A 554 38.80 -1.63 -15.81
CA ASP A 554 39.57 -0.53 -15.18
C ASP A 554 38.99 0.00 -13.86
N PHE A 555 37.77 -0.38 -13.48
CA PHE A 555 37.12 0.18 -12.29
C PHE A 555 37.23 -0.77 -11.10
N ILE A 556 38.01 -0.34 -10.10
CA ILE A 556 38.29 -1.19 -8.94
C ILE A 556 37.25 -1.09 -7.83
N CYS A 557 36.47 -0.01 -7.70
CA CYS A 557 35.58 0.23 -6.55
C CYS A 557 34.16 0.64 -6.98
N TYR A 558 33.14 0.53 -6.10
CA TYR A 558 31.76 0.95 -6.43
C TYR A 558 31.60 2.45 -6.64
N CYS A 559 32.61 3.26 -6.28
CA CYS A 559 32.66 4.67 -6.65
C CYS A 559 32.98 4.88 -8.13
N GLN A 560 33.20 3.80 -8.89
CA GLN A 560 33.49 3.79 -10.33
C GLN A 560 34.68 4.69 -10.72
N LYS A 561 35.67 4.81 -9.81
CA LYS A 561 36.96 5.46 -10.08
C LYS A 561 38.03 4.40 -10.34
N LYS A 562 38.97 4.71 -11.23
CA LYS A 562 40.16 3.88 -11.51
C LYS A 562 41.15 3.98 -10.34
N TYR A 563 42.05 3.00 -10.22
CA TYR A 563 43.19 3.08 -9.31
C TYR A 563 44.16 4.17 -9.78
N ILE A 564 44.57 5.06 -8.88
CA ILE A 564 45.65 6.01 -9.12
C ILE A 564 46.83 5.57 -8.24
N GLU A 565 48.05 5.59 -8.80
CA GLU A 565 49.26 5.22 -8.06
C GLU A 565 49.43 6.11 -6.81
N GLY A 566 49.41 5.48 -5.63
CA GLY A 566 49.40 6.16 -4.33
C GLY A 566 48.07 6.06 -3.57
N ASP A 567 47.00 5.51 -4.17
CA ASP A 567 45.74 5.29 -3.47
C ASP A 567 45.82 4.13 -2.46
N ASP A 568 45.40 4.40 -1.22
CA ASP A 568 45.20 3.37 -0.21
C ASP A 568 43.97 2.50 -0.56
N VAL A 569 44.22 1.28 -1.04
CA VAL A 569 43.18 0.33 -1.48
C VAL A 569 43.24 -1.01 -0.73
N VAL A 570 42.08 -1.63 -0.53
CA VAL A 570 41.94 -2.94 0.14
C VAL A 570 41.21 -3.94 -0.76
N GLY A 571 41.73 -5.16 -0.84
CA GLY A 571 41.13 -6.28 -1.55
C GLY A 571 40.10 -7.01 -0.69
N CYS A 572 38.97 -7.40 -1.28
CA CYS A 572 37.94 -8.22 -0.65
C CYS A 572 38.25 -9.71 -0.87
N ASP A 573 38.41 -10.47 0.20
CA ASP A 573 38.73 -11.92 0.18
C ASP A 573 37.56 -12.83 -0.26
N ASN A 574 36.53 -12.28 -0.89
CA ASN A 574 35.49 -13.05 -1.54
C ASN A 574 35.79 -13.08 -3.04
N ASP A 575 36.22 -14.23 -3.56
CA ASP A 575 36.61 -14.42 -4.97
C ASP A 575 35.49 -14.04 -5.96
N ASN A 576 34.22 -14.15 -5.52
CA ASN A 576 33.03 -13.78 -6.30
C ASN A 576 32.60 -12.31 -6.10
N CYS A 577 33.44 -11.46 -5.50
CA CYS A 577 33.13 -10.05 -5.28
C CYS A 577 33.23 -9.25 -6.59
N LYS A 578 32.12 -8.63 -7.01
CA LYS A 578 32.01 -7.86 -8.27
C LYS A 578 33.15 -6.88 -8.54
N ASN A 579 33.64 -6.17 -7.51
CA ASN A 579 34.64 -5.11 -7.68
C ASN A 579 36.06 -5.51 -7.26
N LYS A 580 36.24 -6.63 -6.54
CA LYS A 580 37.50 -7.13 -5.94
C LYS A 580 38.27 -6.18 -5.00
N TRP A 581 38.47 -4.90 -5.34
CA TRP A 581 39.26 -3.92 -4.59
C TRP A 581 38.41 -2.71 -4.15
N PHE A 582 38.85 -1.92 -3.18
CA PHE A 582 38.09 -0.77 -2.68
C PHE A 582 39.02 0.29 -2.11
N HIS A 583 38.79 1.57 -2.42
CA HIS A 583 39.51 2.68 -1.76
C HIS A 583 39.16 2.70 -0.27
N PHE A 584 40.15 2.91 0.59
CA PHE A 584 40.00 2.96 2.05
C PHE A 584 38.89 3.92 2.47
N HIS A 585 38.89 5.14 1.92
CA HIS A 585 37.86 6.14 2.23
C HIS A 585 36.45 5.67 1.83
N CYS A 586 36.30 4.98 0.69
CA CYS A 586 35.00 4.46 0.26
C CYS A 586 34.44 3.46 1.28
N VAL A 587 35.27 2.53 1.77
CA VAL A 587 34.87 1.51 2.74
C VAL A 587 35.10 1.91 4.20
N ASN A 588 35.36 3.20 4.45
CA ASN A 588 35.53 3.81 5.76
C ASN A 588 36.68 3.19 6.59
N LEU A 589 37.77 2.81 5.93
CA LEU A 589 39.03 2.42 6.55
C LEU A 589 39.97 3.61 6.59
N LYS A 590 40.74 3.71 7.68
CA LYS A 590 41.82 4.70 7.83
C LYS A 590 43.22 4.08 7.74
N ARG A 591 43.30 2.75 7.80
CA ARG A 591 44.52 1.92 7.81
C ARG A 591 44.17 0.52 7.32
N ALA A 592 45.15 -0.22 6.84
CA ALA A 592 44.96 -1.59 6.39
C ALA A 592 44.36 -2.47 7.51
N PRO A 593 43.38 -3.34 7.21
CA PRO A 593 42.78 -4.24 8.20
C PRO A 593 43.83 -5.16 8.82
N ARG A 594 43.85 -5.28 10.15
CA ARG A 594 44.76 -6.19 10.87
C ARG A 594 44.32 -7.66 10.86
N SER A 595 43.14 -7.95 10.33
CA SER A 595 42.60 -9.30 10.25
C SER A 595 43.09 -9.99 8.99
N GLU A 596 43.47 -11.26 9.10
CA GLU A 596 43.95 -12.10 8.00
C GLU A 596 42.96 -12.26 6.84
N LYS A 597 41.65 -12.01 7.08
CA LYS A 597 40.61 -11.93 6.04
C LYS A 597 39.72 -10.71 6.22
N TRP A 598 39.53 -9.93 5.15
CA TRP A 598 38.68 -8.76 5.07
C TRP A 598 37.66 -8.88 3.92
N TYR A 599 36.41 -8.51 4.23
CA TYR A 599 35.30 -8.54 3.26
C TYR A 599 34.65 -7.16 3.17
N CYS A 600 34.35 -6.71 1.94
CA CYS A 600 33.74 -5.40 1.70
C CYS A 600 32.32 -5.28 2.32
N PRO A 601 31.77 -4.07 2.51
CA PRO A 601 30.47 -3.86 3.15
C PRO A 601 29.30 -4.61 2.49
N THR A 602 29.41 -4.89 1.20
CA THR A 602 28.40 -5.67 0.45
C THR A 602 28.59 -7.17 0.69
N CYS A 603 29.81 -7.69 0.51
CA CYS A 603 30.09 -9.12 0.69
C CYS A 603 29.91 -9.55 2.16
N ARG A 604 30.25 -8.71 3.14
CA ARG A 604 30.05 -9.01 4.56
C ARG A 604 28.56 -9.16 4.94
N LYS A 605 27.64 -8.60 4.15
CA LYS A 605 26.19 -8.79 4.34
C LYS A 605 25.67 -10.08 3.73
N LEU A 606 26.44 -10.73 2.84
CA LEU A 606 26.06 -12.00 2.26
C LEU A 606 26.06 -13.09 3.35
N PRO A 607 25.07 -14.01 3.33
CA PRO A 607 24.88 -15.01 4.38
C PRO A 607 26.15 -15.79 4.74
N GLN A 608 26.97 -16.11 3.74
CA GLN A 608 28.17 -16.93 3.86
C GLN A 608 29.38 -16.25 4.54
N PHE A 609 29.38 -14.91 4.72
CA PHE A 609 30.52 -14.16 5.28
C PHE A 609 30.20 -13.42 6.60
N LYS A 610 29.02 -13.66 7.20
CA LYS A 610 28.62 -13.07 8.48
C LYS A 610 29.37 -13.73 9.65
N LYS A 611 30.46 -13.12 10.13
CA LYS A 611 31.11 -13.50 11.41
C LYS A 611 30.19 -13.20 12.60
N GLY A 612 29.95 -14.20 13.47
CA GLY A 612 29.26 -14.05 14.76
C GLY A 612 30.05 -13.16 15.72
N LYS A 613 29.35 -12.29 16.49
CA LYS A 613 29.98 -11.35 17.43
C LYS A 613 30.60 -12.10 18.62
N SER A 614 31.91 -11.95 18.82
CA SER A 614 32.62 -12.32 20.05
C SER A 614 32.45 -11.23 21.11
N ASN A 615 32.00 -11.61 22.32
CA ASN A 615 32.03 -10.75 23.51
C ASN A 615 33.47 -10.47 23.95
N LYS A 616 33.88 -9.19 24.04
CA LYS A 616 35.09 -8.77 24.75
C LYS A 616 34.74 -8.52 26.22
N LYS A 617 35.31 -9.34 27.10
CA LYS A 617 35.34 -9.15 28.56
C LYS A 617 36.22 -7.95 28.90
N THR A 618 35.71 -7.06 29.75
CA THR A 618 36.50 -6.20 30.64
C THR A 618 37.17 -7.08 31.71
N SER A 619 38.45 -6.85 31.96
CA SER A 619 39.24 -7.47 33.02
C SER A 619 39.62 -6.37 34.00
N THR A 620 39.15 -6.47 35.24
CA THR A 620 39.71 -5.80 36.42
C THR A 620 40.98 -6.51 36.85
N LEU A 621 42.09 -5.77 36.86
CA LEU A 621 42.93 -5.56 38.03
C LEU A 621 43.45 -4.11 37.95
#